data_AF-A0A7Y5KPB5-F1
#
_entry.id   AF-A0A7Y5KPB5-F1
#
_cell.length_a   1.000
_cell.length_b   1.000
_cell.length_c   1.000
_cell.angle_alpha   90.00
_cell.angle_beta   90.00
_cell.angle_gamma   90.00
#
_symmetry.space_group_name_H-M   'P 1'
#
loop_
_entity.id
_entity.type
_entity.pdbx_description
1 polymer ?
#
loop_
_entity_poly.entity_id
_entity_poly.type
_entity_poly.pdbx_seq_one_letter_code
_entity_poly.pdbx_strand_id
1 'polypeptide(L)'
;MTALKTGRGGASSRCLALMFLITSGLVAGCEGPSMPSLVKGEPTCKDSKQAGQTIKGSLKKPVRLRILKGEDAVATVMLYGIPESESHPTRFLLPDSNETYTLEWAQCKSERAPTSFDPRDKTAQHQQSTGNNFECKDVDVYQKGEHATKKGDASSHEIPFVEPPTPDCW
;
A
#
# COMPACT_ATOMS: atom_id res chain seq x y z
N MET A 1 -31.06 -26.41 -68.58
CA MET A 1 -30.26 -27.52 -68.02
C MET A 1 -30.13 -27.26 -66.52
N THR A 2 -31.03 -27.85 -65.73
CA THR A 2 -30.76 -28.92 -64.71
C THR A 2 -29.98 -28.36 -63.50
N ALA A 3 -30.36 -28.51 -62.23
CA ALA A 3 -31.37 -29.31 -61.54
C ALA A 3 -31.65 -28.72 -60.14
N LEU A 4 -32.80 -29.06 -59.56
CA LEU A 4 -33.19 -28.83 -58.17
C LEU A 4 -32.21 -29.47 -57.16
N LYS A 5 -32.12 -28.90 -55.95
CA LYS A 5 -32.19 -29.71 -54.72
C LYS A 5 -32.86 -28.99 -53.56
N THR A 6 -33.99 -29.57 -53.18
CA THR A 6 -34.84 -29.29 -52.02
C THR A 6 -34.19 -29.81 -50.73
N GLY A 7 -34.35 -29.09 -49.62
CA GLY A 7 -34.04 -29.57 -48.27
C GLY A 7 -34.97 -28.89 -47.26
N ARG A 8 -35.88 -29.67 -46.69
CA ARG A 8 -37.01 -29.28 -45.82
C ARG A 8 -36.83 -30.01 -44.49
N GLY A 9 -37.13 -29.39 -43.37
CA GLY A 9 -37.53 -30.11 -42.15
C GLY A 9 -36.89 -29.61 -40.85
N GLY A 10 -37.74 -29.29 -39.87
CA GLY A 10 -37.34 -29.08 -38.48
C GLY A 10 -38.27 -28.16 -37.72
N ALA A 11 -39.44 -28.66 -37.33
CA ALA A 11 -40.47 -27.94 -36.58
C ALA A 11 -40.16 -27.85 -35.08
N SER A 12 -40.47 -26.68 -34.51
CA SER A 12 -41.25 -26.43 -33.28
C SER A 12 -41.31 -27.53 -32.18
N SER A 13 -40.80 -27.21 -30.99
CA SER A 13 -41.27 -27.74 -29.70
C SER A 13 -40.79 -26.82 -28.57
N ARG A 14 -41.67 -25.96 -28.04
CA ARG A 14 -42.44 -26.10 -26.78
C ARG A 14 -41.68 -25.78 -25.49
N CYS A 15 -42.33 -24.90 -24.73
CA CYS A 15 -42.06 -24.39 -23.39
C CYS A 15 -41.36 -25.34 -22.42
N LEU A 16 -40.42 -24.78 -21.63
CA LEU A 16 -40.42 -24.95 -20.19
C LEU A 16 -39.66 -23.79 -19.54
N ALA A 17 -40.43 -22.90 -18.92
CA ALA A 17 -39.94 -22.02 -17.89
C ALA A 17 -39.42 -22.85 -16.72
N LEU A 18 -38.23 -22.54 -16.22
CA LEU A 18 -37.96 -22.72 -14.79
C LEU A 18 -37.01 -21.64 -14.33
N MET A 19 -37.56 -20.79 -13.46
CA MET A 19 -36.83 -19.79 -12.70
C MET A 19 -35.72 -20.46 -11.90
N PHE A 20 -34.47 -20.15 -12.23
CA PHE A 20 -33.40 -20.11 -11.24
C PHE A 20 -32.88 -18.67 -11.23
N LEU A 21 -33.70 -17.78 -10.66
CA LEU A 21 -33.21 -16.56 -10.02
C LEU A 21 -32.37 -17.05 -8.84
N ILE A 22 -31.11 -17.35 -9.12
CA ILE A 22 -30.11 -17.63 -8.11
C ILE A 22 -30.02 -16.35 -7.30
N THR A 23 -30.60 -16.41 -6.11
CA THR A 23 -30.34 -15.51 -4.99
C THR A 23 -28.85 -15.58 -4.70
N SER A 24 -28.07 -14.82 -5.45
CA SER A 24 -26.72 -14.43 -5.08
C SER A 24 -26.88 -13.58 -3.83
N GLY A 25 -26.91 -14.25 -2.68
CA GLY A 25 -26.68 -13.64 -1.39
C GLY A 25 -25.31 -12.97 -1.48
N LEU A 26 -25.33 -11.68 -1.82
CA LEU A 26 -24.27 -10.76 -1.50
C LEU A 26 -24.17 -10.82 0.02
N VAL A 27 -23.32 -11.72 0.51
CA VAL A 27 -22.78 -11.61 1.86
C VAL A 27 -21.99 -10.32 1.78
N ALA A 28 -22.68 -9.21 2.06
CA ALA A 28 -22.05 -7.97 2.44
C ALA A 28 -21.34 -8.28 3.75
N GLY A 29 -20.17 -8.91 3.64
CA GLY A 29 -19.20 -8.95 4.72
C GLY A 29 -18.81 -7.52 4.93
N CYS A 30 -19.50 -6.85 5.85
CA CYS A 30 -19.09 -5.55 6.34
C CYS A 30 -17.69 -5.74 6.90
N GLU A 31 -16.67 -5.37 6.11
CA GLU A 31 -15.31 -5.22 6.60
C GLU A 31 -15.39 -4.32 7.83
N GLY A 32 -14.74 -4.75 8.92
CA GLY A 32 -14.74 -4.01 10.16
C GLY A 32 -14.23 -2.58 9.93
N PRO A 33 -14.59 -1.62 10.81
CA PRO A 33 -14.03 -0.28 10.73
C PRO A 33 -12.49 -0.37 10.70
N SER A 34 -11.82 0.49 9.95
CA SER A 34 -10.36 0.46 9.89
C SER A 34 -9.73 0.78 11.26
N MET A 35 -8.73 -0.01 11.65
CA MET A 35 -7.94 0.20 12.86
C MET A 35 -6.61 0.89 12.51
N PRO A 36 -6.10 1.79 13.38
CA PRO A 36 -4.76 2.33 13.21
C PRO A 36 -3.71 1.23 13.36
N SER A 37 -2.90 1.08 12.33
CA SER A 37 -1.68 0.28 12.29
C SER A 37 -0.46 1.19 12.40
N LEU A 38 0.63 0.65 12.95
CA LEU A 38 1.90 1.36 13.08
C LEU A 38 3.06 0.49 12.65
N VAL A 39 4.13 1.13 12.20
CA VAL A 39 5.41 0.44 11.97
C VAL A 39 6.25 0.54 13.24
N LYS A 40 6.73 -0.60 13.74
CA LYS A 40 7.51 -0.69 14.97
C LYS A 40 8.99 -0.88 14.65
N GLY A 41 9.85 -0.16 15.38
CA GLY A 41 11.29 -0.29 15.23
C GLY A 41 11.84 0.40 13.97
N GLU A 42 11.15 1.44 13.50
CA GLU A 42 11.70 2.30 12.45
C GLU A 42 13.04 2.92 12.89
N PRO A 43 13.99 3.10 11.96
CA PRO A 43 15.30 3.63 12.30
C PRO A 43 15.18 5.09 12.71
N THR A 44 15.80 5.43 13.84
CA THR A 44 15.94 6.81 14.29
C THR A 44 17.20 7.42 13.69
N CYS A 45 17.04 8.49 12.93
CA CYS A 45 18.12 9.21 12.29
C CYS A 45 18.40 10.52 13.04
N LYS A 46 19.68 10.81 13.29
CA LYS A 46 20.09 12.07 13.91
C LYS A 46 19.94 13.23 12.92
N ASP A 47 19.54 14.40 13.41
CA ASP A 47 19.54 15.62 12.60
C ASP A 47 20.99 16.05 12.30
N SER A 48 21.31 16.25 11.02
CA SER A 48 22.67 16.52 10.52
C SER A 48 22.75 17.90 9.86
N LYS A 49 23.93 18.51 9.80
CA LYS A 49 24.15 19.76 9.04
C LYS A 49 24.91 19.46 7.75
N GLN A 50 24.35 19.83 6.61
CA GLN A 50 25.00 19.74 5.30
C GLN A 50 24.94 21.09 4.60
N ALA A 51 26.09 21.56 4.09
CA ALA A 51 26.18 22.86 3.39
C ALA A 51 25.58 24.06 4.18
N GLY A 52 25.72 24.06 5.51
CA GLY A 52 25.19 25.12 6.38
C GLY A 52 23.68 25.06 6.66
N GLN A 53 22.97 24.08 6.10
CA GLN A 53 21.56 23.83 6.36
C GLN A 53 21.39 22.62 7.29
N THR A 54 20.39 22.68 8.18
CA THR A 54 20.00 21.51 8.99
C THR A 54 19.12 20.59 8.15
N ILE A 55 19.56 19.36 7.97
CA ILE A 55 18.79 18.27 7.38
C ILE A 55 18.14 17.48 8.52
N LYS A 56 16.82 17.28 8.42
CA LYS A 56 16.09 16.42 9.34
C LYS A 56 16.57 14.97 9.16
N GLY A 57 16.89 14.32 10.27
CA GLY A 57 17.34 12.93 10.31
C GLY A 57 16.33 12.04 9.59
N SER A 58 16.74 11.53 8.44
CA SER A 58 15.93 10.64 7.61
C SER A 58 16.87 9.70 6.84
N LEU A 59 16.34 8.59 6.37
CA LEU A 59 17.00 7.66 5.48
C LEU A 59 17.37 8.36 4.17
N LYS A 60 18.61 8.17 3.73
CA LYS A 60 19.10 8.59 2.42
C LYS A 60 18.25 8.01 1.29
N LYS A 61 17.80 6.78 1.47
CA LYS A 61 16.93 6.04 0.55
C LYS A 61 15.66 5.61 1.27
N PRO A 62 14.49 6.20 0.92
CA PRO A 62 13.22 5.81 1.51
C PRO A 62 12.91 4.33 1.28
N VAL A 63 12.11 3.77 2.18
CA VAL A 63 11.59 2.41 2.12
C VAL A 63 10.11 2.46 1.81
N ARG A 64 9.64 1.60 0.92
CA ARG A 64 8.23 1.39 0.62
C ARG A 64 7.76 0.09 1.26
N LEU A 65 6.69 0.16 2.03
CA LEU A 65 5.94 -0.98 2.50
C LEU A 65 4.63 -1.06 1.69
N ARG A 66 4.44 -2.15 0.95
CA ARG A 66 3.14 -2.49 0.37
C ARG A 66 2.50 -3.61 1.19
N ILE A 67 1.23 -3.45 1.47
CA ILE A 67 0.42 -4.43 2.20
C ILE A 67 -0.58 -4.97 1.19
N LEU A 68 -0.44 -6.25 0.88
CA LEU A 68 -1.16 -6.91 -0.19
C LEU A 68 -2.18 -7.90 0.38
N LYS A 69 -3.36 -7.94 -0.23
CA LYS A 69 -4.37 -8.99 -0.05
C LYS A 69 -4.49 -9.73 -1.38
N GLY A 70 -3.81 -10.86 -1.51
CA GLY A 70 -3.57 -11.48 -2.81
C GLY A 70 -2.61 -10.61 -3.65
N GLU A 71 -3.05 -10.17 -4.82
CA GLU A 71 -2.25 -9.30 -5.72
C GLU A 71 -2.54 -7.80 -5.52
N ASP A 72 -3.65 -7.48 -4.84
CA ASP A 72 -4.11 -6.11 -4.66
C ASP A 72 -3.44 -5.44 -3.45
N ALA A 73 -2.91 -4.24 -3.66
CA ALA A 73 -2.36 -3.43 -2.57
C ALA A 73 -3.49 -2.72 -1.82
N VAL A 74 -3.73 -3.14 -0.58
CA VAL A 74 -4.72 -2.51 0.32
C VAL A 74 -4.16 -1.25 0.99
N ALA A 75 -2.83 -1.20 1.15
CA ALA A 75 -2.13 -0.01 1.64
C ALA A 75 -0.72 0.06 1.04
N THR A 76 -0.25 1.28 0.80
CA THR A 76 1.15 1.56 0.43
C THR A 76 1.65 2.69 1.32
N VAL A 77 2.76 2.46 2.00
CA VAL A 77 3.34 3.35 3.01
C VAL A 77 4.79 3.64 2.64
N MET A 78 5.19 4.91 2.74
CA MET A 78 6.57 5.35 2.55
C MET A 78 7.20 5.68 3.89
N LEU A 79 8.35 5.08 4.18
CA LEU A 79 9.11 5.26 5.40
C LEU A 79 10.41 6.01 5.07
N TYR A 80 10.61 7.11 5.77
CA TYR A 80 11.77 7.98 5.62
C TYR A 80 12.73 7.89 6.80
N GLY A 81 12.50 7.00 7.76
CA GLY A 81 13.17 7.08 9.07
C GLY A 81 12.58 8.19 9.94
N ILE A 82 12.74 8.04 11.25
CA ILE A 82 12.21 8.98 12.24
C ILE A 82 13.35 9.92 12.67
N PRO A 83 13.21 11.25 12.58
CA PRO A 83 14.23 12.14 13.11
C PRO A 83 14.28 12.01 14.64
N GLU A 84 15.46 12.07 15.24
CA GLU A 84 15.65 11.98 16.70
C GLU A 84 14.82 13.01 17.49
N SER A 85 14.50 14.15 16.86
CA SER A 85 13.66 15.20 17.41
C SER A 85 12.15 14.90 17.37
N GLU A 86 11.70 13.85 16.68
CA GLU A 86 10.29 13.42 16.60
C GLU A 86 10.11 12.02 17.19
N SER A 87 9.03 11.80 17.94
CA SER A 87 8.79 10.53 18.67
C SER A 87 7.68 9.66 18.08
N HIS A 88 7.15 10.01 16.90
CA HIS A 88 5.95 9.38 16.37
C HIS A 88 6.30 8.39 15.26
N PRO A 89 6.02 7.08 15.45
CA PRO A 89 6.17 6.12 14.36
C PRO A 89 5.16 6.40 13.24
N THR A 90 5.49 5.90 12.06
CA THR A 90 4.62 5.90 10.88
C THR A 90 3.33 5.13 11.19
N ARG A 91 2.20 5.77 10.94
CA ARG A 91 0.85 5.24 11.16
C ARG A 91 0.06 5.21 9.86
N PHE A 92 -0.78 4.20 9.71
CA PHE A 92 -1.68 4.03 8.58
C PHE A 92 -2.92 3.25 9.04
N LEU A 93 -3.87 3.00 8.16
CA LEU A 93 -5.11 2.30 8.49
C LEU A 93 -5.15 0.94 7.78
N LEU A 94 -5.48 -0.12 8.52
CA LEU A 94 -5.84 -1.41 7.96
C LEU A 94 -7.26 -1.80 8.41
N PRO A 95 -7.98 -2.62 7.63
CA PRO A 95 -9.26 -3.17 8.06
C PRO A 95 -9.14 -4.00 9.35
N ASP A 96 -9.98 -3.72 10.36
CA ASP A 96 -10.03 -4.49 11.61
C ASP A 96 -10.69 -5.86 11.38
N SER A 97 -9.89 -6.82 10.92
CA SER A 97 -10.35 -8.12 10.43
C SER A 97 -9.35 -9.23 10.76
N ASN A 98 -9.83 -10.47 10.73
CA ASN A 98 -8.98 -11.65 10.90
C ASN A 98 -8.46 -12.07 9.52
N GLU A 99 -7.40 -11.42 9.05
CA GLU A 99 -6.87 -11.57 7.69
C GLU A 99 -5.36 -11.79 7.74
N THR A 100 -4.82 -12.42 6.70
CA THR A 100 -3.37 -12.54 6.50
C THR A 100 -2.96 -11.74 5.28
N TYR A 101 -2.11 -10.73 5.49
CA TYR A 101 -1.59 -9.87 4.44
C TYR A 101 -0.18 -10.32 4.04
N THR A 102 0.18 -10.08 2.78
CA THR A 102 1.59 -10.13 2.37
C THR A 102 2.19 -8.74 2.50
N LEU A 103 3.26 -8.64 3.27
CA LEU A 103 4.09 -7.45 3.37
C LEU A 103 5.19 -7.53 2.32
N GLU A 104 5.26 -6.52 1.46
CA GLU A 104 6.34 -6.34 0.49
C GLU A 104 7.12 -5.09 0.86
N TRP A 105 8.37 -5.29 1.27
CA TRP A 105 9.32 -4.23 1.57
C TRP A 105 10.24 -4.01 0.37
N ALA A 106 10.34 -2.75 -0.04
CA ALA A 106 11.20 -2.35 -1.13
C ALA A 106 11.97 -1.08 -0.77
N GLN A 107 13.21 -0.98 -1.24
CA GLN A 107 14.02 0.22 -1.06
C GLN A 107 14.12 0.98 -2.39
N CYS A 108 13.95 2.30 -2.33
CA CYS A 108 14.01 3.14 -3.52
C CYS A 108 15.45 3.31 -4.02
N LYS A 109 15.66 3.24 -5.34
CA LYS A 109 17.01 3.34 -5.95
C LYS A 109 17.61 4.75 -5.87
N SER A 110 16.82 5.78 -6.15
CA SER A 110 17.13 7.22 -6.06
C SER A 110 15.81 7.99 -6.26
N GLU A 111 15.53 9.20 -5.79
CA GLU A 111 16.33 10.42 -5.60
C GLU A 111 15.78 11.20 -4.39
N ARG A 112 16.66 11.82 -3.60
CA ARG A 112 16.44 12.95 -2.67
C ARG A 112 15.15 12.91 -1.83
N ALA A 113 15.28 12.60 -0.54
CA ALA A 113 14.28 13.04 0.45
C ALA A 113 14.08 14.56 0.29
N PRO A 114 12.83 15.08 0.33
CA PRO A 114 12.55 16.48 0.03
C PRO A 114 13.51 17.40 0.79
N THR A 115 14.09 18.37 0.06
CA THR A 115 15.02 19.34 0.63
C THR A 115 14.41 20.03 1.83
N SER A 116 15.26 20.37 2.81
CA SER A 116 14.90 21.15 3.98
C SER A 116 13.98 22.31 3.62
N PHE A 117 12.86 22.39 4.34
CA PHE A 117 11.91 23.49 4.30
C PHE A 117 12.64 24.83 4.48
N ASP A 118 12.66 25.66 3.43
CA ASP A 118 12.92 27.09 3.60
C ASP A 118 11.58 27.74 3.99
N PRO A 119 11.42 28.28 5.22
CA PRO A 119 10.20 28.96 5.64
C PRO A 119 9.85 30.19 4.78
N ARG A 120 10.77 30.64 3.91
CA ARG A 120 10.58 31.78 3.00
C ARG A 120 10.17 31.34 1.59
N ASP A 121 10.31 30.07 1.25
CA ASP A 121 9.92 29.53 -0.06
C ASP A 121 8.47 29.05 -0.04
N LYS A 122 7.55 29.94 -0.42
CA LYS A 122 6.11 29.66 -0.50
C LYS A 122 5.76 28.52 -1.47
N THR A 123 6.68 28.15 -2.36
CA THR A 123 6.51 27.04 -3.32
C THR A 123 6.70 25.69 -2.64
N ALA A 124 7.71 25.58 -1.77
CA ALA A 124 7.99 24.38 -0.98
C ALA A 124 6.88 24.12 0.05
N GLN A 125 6.26 25.18 0.57
CA GLN A 125 5.12 25.11 1.48
C GLN A 125 3.86 24.54 0.80
N HIS A 126 3.68 24.78 -0.49
CA HIS A 126 2.54 24.23 -1.24
C HIS A 126 2.73 22.76 -1.62
N GLN A 127 3.97 22.32 -1.86
CA GLN A 127 4.30 20.91 -2.12
C GLN A 127 4.08 19.99 -0.92
N GLN A 128 4.13 20.53 0.31
CA GLN A 128 3.76 19.82 1.53
C GLN A 128 2.24 19.86 1.81
N SER A 129 1.52 20.90 1.35
CA SER A 129 0.08 21.05 1.62
C SER A 129 -0.82 20.31 0.63
N THR A 130 -0.33 20.00 -0.57
CA THR A 130 -0.96 19.04 -1.48
C THR A 130 -0.24 17.71 -1.30
N GLY A 131 -0.92 16.71 -0.74
CA GLY A 131 -0.43 15.35 -0.51
C GLY A 131 0.00 14.64 -1.80
N ASN A 132 1.13 15.08 -2.35
CA ASN A 132 1.83 14.42 -3.43
C ASN A 132 2.52 13.22 -2.80
N ASN A 133 1.82 12.09 -2.83
CA ASN A 133 2.36 10.76 -2.56
C ASN A 133 3.65 10.62 -3.36
N PHE A 134 4.80 10.85 -2.72
CA PHE A 134 6.08 10.52 -3.30
C PHE A 134 6.09 9.01 -3.47
N GLU A 135 5.87 8.56 -4.70
CA GLU A 135 5.88 7.15 -5.05
C GLU A 135 7.19 6.84 -5.75
N CYS A 136 7.97 5.95 -5.14
CA CYS A 136 9.21 5.51 -5.75
C CYS A 136 8.91 4.73 -7.03
N LYS A 137 9.29 5.31 -8.17
CA LYS A 137 9.13 4.70 -9.50
C LYS A 137 10.06 3.49 -9.68
N ASP A 138 11.28 3.59 -9.15
CA ASP A 138 12.28 2.53 -9.18
C ASP A 138 12.58 2.04 -7.76
N VAL A 139 12.12 0.82 -7.47
CA VAL A 139 12.35 0.16 -6.18
C VAL A 139 12.96 -1.22 -6.37
N ASP A 140 13.78 -1.63 -5.41
CA ASP A 140 14.22 -3.01 -5.26
C ASP A 140 13.49 -3.64 -4.09
N VAL A 141 12.65 -4.64 -4.37
CA VAL A 141 12.02 -5.46 -3.32
C VAL A 141 13.12 -6.28 -2.66
N TYR A 142 13.29 -6.11 -1.35
CA TYR A 142 14.33 -6.80 -0.58
C TYR A 142 13.76 -7.81 0.43
N GLN A 143 12.50 -7.64 0.84
CA GLN A 143 11.84 -8.59 1.74
C GLN A 143 10.37 -8.77 1.39
N LYS A 144 9.90 -10.02 1.47
CA LYS A 144 8.48 -10.36 1.54
C LYS A 144 8.20 -11.21 2.77
N GLY A 145 7.02 -11.08 3.35
CA GLY A 145 6.61 -11.88 4.51
C GLY A 145 5.10 -11.83 4.72
N GLU A 146 4.58 -12.73 5.52
CA GLU A 146 3.16 -12.73 5.91
C GLU A 146 2.97 -11.99 7.23
N HIS A 147 1.82 -11.33 7.36
CA HIS A 147 1.41 -10.64 8.58
C HIS A 147 -0.08 -10.86 8.83
N ALA A 148 -0.40 -11.55 9.92
CA ALA A 148 -1.77 -11.83 10.30
C ALA A 148 -2.29 -10.77 11.27
N THR A 149 -3.42 -10.16 10.93
CA THR A 149 -4.17 -9.29 11.83
C THR A 149 -5.29 -10.07 12.52
N LYS A 150 -5.66 -9.61 13.70
CA LYS A 150 -6.77 -10.16 14.48
C LYS A 150 -7.72 -9.03 14.86
N LYS A 151 -9.01 -9.28 14.63
CA LYS A 151 -10.06 -8.31 14.90
C LYS A 151 -10.06 -7.89 16.37
N GLY A 152 -10.07 -6.59 16.63
CA GLY A 152 -10.07 -5.98 17.96
C GLY A 152 -8.74 -6.08 18.71
N ASP A 153 -7.69 -6.62 18.10
CA ASP A 153 -6.36 -6.75 18.69
C ASP A 153 -5.39 -5.74 18.09
N ALA A 154 -5.18 -4.63 18.81
CA ALA A 154 -4.28 -3.56 18.37
C ALA A 154 -2.83 -4.04 18.18
N SER A 155 -2.38 -5.03 18.96
CA SER A 155 -1.00 -5.53 18.87
C SER A 155 -0.74 -6.31 17.58
N SER A 156 -1.78 -6.96 17.05
CA SER A 156 -1.74 -7.64 15.75
C SER A 156 -1.68 -6.69 14.56
N HIS A 157 -1.88 -5.39 14.77
CA HIS A 157 -1.78 -4.33 13.75
C HIS A 157 -0.42 -3.60 13.78
N GLU A 158 0.51 -4.04 14.63
CA GLU A 158 1.89 -3.56 14.65
C GLU A 158 2.72 -4.34 13.63
N ILE A 159 3.26 -3.62 12.64
CA ILE A 159 4.13 -4.21 11.62
C ILE A 159 5.59 -3.97 12.01
N PRO A 160 6.41 -5.02 12.24
CA PRO A 160 7.83 -4.82 12.51
C PRO A 160 8.54 -4.27 11.28
N PHE A 161 9.32 -3.21 11.46
CA PHE A 161 10.20 -2.70 10.42
C PHE A 161 11.25 -3.74 10.06
N VAL A 162 11.50 -3.91 8.76
CA VAL A 162 12.59 -4.76 8.26
C VAL A 162 13.67 -3.86 7.69
N GLU A 163 14.87 -3.97 8.24
CA GLU A 163 16.01 -3.14 7.84
C GLU A 163 16.34 -3.32 6.36
N PRO A 164 16.45 -2.22 5.58
CA PRO A 164 16.76 -2.29 4.16
C PRO A 164 18.26 -2.53 3.91
N PRO A 165 18.66 -2.92 2.69
CA PRO A 165 20.07 -3.13 2.33
C PRO A 165 20.97 -1.89 2.49
N THR A 166 20.42 -0.69 2.37
CA THR A 166 21.15 0.58 2.56
C THR A 166 20.45 1.46 3.61
N PRO A 167 20.65 1.22 4.91
CA PRO A 167 19.93 1.93 5.98
C PRO A 167 20.53 3.29 6.35
N ASP A 168 21.36 3.88 5.48
CA ASP A 168 22.09 5.12 5.78
C ASP A 168 21.15 6.29 6.09
N CYS A 169 21.41 7.02 7.18
CA CYS A 169 20.78 8.30 7.48
C CYS A 169 21.51 9.47 6.80
N TRP A 170 20.83 10.62 6.68
CA TRP A 170 21.41 11.89 6.23
C TRP A 170 22.32 12.57 7.27
#